data_AF-A0A929YSR2-F1
#
_entry.id   AF-A0A929YSR2-F1
#
_cell.length_a   1.000
_cell.length_b   1.000
_cell.length_c   1.000
_cell.angle_alpha   90.00
_cell.angle_beta   90.00
_cell.angle_gamma   90.00
#
_symmetry.space_group_name_H-M   'P 1'
#
loop_
_entity.id
_entity.type
_entity.pdbx_description
1 polymer ?
#
loop_
_entity_poly.entity_id
_entity_poly.type
_entity_poly.pdbx_seq_one_letter_code
_entity_poly.pdbx_strand_id
1 'polypeptide(L)'
;MAKHNDFIFSSIEHVLEEGINALSSISDGIETYPLNEYIMKSIFLKMTGFQEQKFKCIAWEMATEDYEFRRIFLNDFAKEGFSTYDSKQKLYKALMEILERSEIPEEVRKTIVDESRNCIVNLIDDSKVKYWNEYKYNDFKGKIKSIVSYKNIARKSENKNKAVYNLLENNVQIIYEKLYRNRNRLAHNTISYQQNLPVFEEMEAEEFGCNNYFVWFYLLIIIDKIMVKLYEEFCDIRVELI
;
A
#
# COMPACT_ATOMS: atom_id res chain seq x y z
N MET A 1 0.13 -8.04 26.07
CA MET A 1 0.09 -8.04 24.59
C MET A 1 -0.74 -6.86 24.15
N ALA A 2 -0.19 -6.04 23.25
CA ALA A 2 -0.94 -4.97 22.59
C ALA A 2 -2.18 -5.56 21.90
N LYS A 3 -3.34 -4.88 22.01
CA LYS A 3 -4.64 -5.45 21.63
C LYS A 3 -4.79 -5.64 20.13
N HIS A 4 -3.98 -4.94 19.34
CA HIS A 4 -4.08 -4.93 17.88
C HIS A 4 -2.95 -5.66 17.16
N ASN A 5 -2.01 -6.29 17.86
CA ASN A 5 -0.86 -6.94 17.24
C ASN A 5 -1.24 -7.99 16.19
N ASP A 6 -2.21 -8.86 16.49
CA ASP A 6 -2.67 -9.90 15.56
C ASP A 6 -3.14 -9.31 14.23
N PHE A 7 -3.83 -8.17 14.29
CA PHE A 7 -4.27 -7.46 13.09
C PHE A 7 -3.11 -6.73 12.39
N ILE A 8 -2.21 -6.09 13.13
CA ILE A 8 -1.07 -5.38 12.53
C ILE A 8 -0.16 -6.33 11.77
N PHE A 9 0.13 -7.50 12.34
CA PHE A 9 0.97 -8.52 11.72
C PHE A 9 0.26 -9.37 10.65
N SER A 10 -1.06 -9.27 10.53
CA SER A 10 -1.77 -9.95 9.43
C SER A 10 -1.40 -9.36 8.07
N SER A 11 -1.10 -10.20 7.07
CA SER A 11 -0.67 -9.72 5.75
C SER A 11 -1.84 -9.11 4.97
N ILE A 12 -1.63 -7.94 4.35
CA ILE A 12 -2.60 -7.36 3.39
C ILE A 12 -2.82 -8.26 2.17
N GLU A 13 -1.86 -9.15 1.89
CA GLU A 13 -1.93 -10.12 0.79
C GLU A 13 -3.14 -11.06 0.94
N HIS A 14 -3.55 -11.37 2.17
CA HIS A 14 -4.74 -12.20 2.43
C HIS A 14 -6.02 -11.57 1.88
N VAL A 15 -6.14 -10.23 1.88
CA VAL A 15 -7.31 -9.55 1.31
C VAL A 15 -7.39 -9.77 -0.21
N LEU A 16 -6.23 -9.76 -0.88
CA LEU A 16 -6.13 -10.04 -2.31
C LEU A 16 -6.42 -11.53 -2.57
N GLU A 17 -5.79 -12.42 -1.81
CA GLU A 17 -5.97 -13.86 -1.90
C GLU A 17 -7.43 -14.28 -1.70
N GLU A 18 -8.10 -13.80 -0.65
CA GLU A 18 -9.53 -14.04 -0.42
C GLU A 18 -10.39 -13.55 -1.60
N GLY A 19 -10.06 -12.38 -2.13
CA GLY A 19 -10.74 -11.79 -3.28
C GLY A 19 -10.61 -12.64 -4.55
N ILE A 20 -9.42 -13.18 -4.81
CA ILE A 20 -9.16 -14.06 -5.96
C ILE A 20 -9.78 -15.45 -5.74
N ASN A 21 -9.65 -16.01 -4.54
CA ASN A 21 -10.19 -17.33 -4.19
C ASN A 21 -11.73 -17.36 -4.26
N ALA A 22 -12.40 -16.25 -3.98
CA ALA A 22 -13.85 -16.11 -4.17
C ALA A 22 -14.30 -16.33 -5.63
N LEU A 23 -13.37 -16.26 -6.60
CA LEU A 23 -13.66 -16.48 -8.03
C LEU A 23 -13.41 -17.91 -8.47
N SER A 24 -12.84 -18.77 -7.63
CA SER A 24 -12.45 -20.14 -8.00
C SER A 24 -13.62 -20.96 -8.54
N SER A 25 -14.82 -20.76 -8.00
CA SER A 25 -16.05 -21.50 -8.35
C SER A 25 -16.81 -20.98 -9.57
N ILE A 26 -16.42 -19.83 -10.13
CA ILE A 26 -17.08 -19.22 -11.30
C ILE A 26 -16.66 -19.97 -12.58
N SER A 27 -17.46 -19.95 -13.65
CA SER A 27 -17.08 -20.48 -14.97
C SER A 27 -15.98 -19.64 -15.66
N ASP A 28 -15.33 -20.19 -16.68
CA ASP A 28 -14.28 -19.48 -17.45
C ASP A 28 -14.81 -18.82 -18.74
N GLY A 29 -16.14 -18.73 -18.89
CA GLY A 29 -16.75 -18.17 -20.09
C GLY A 29 -16.78 -16.65 -20.13
N ILE A 30 -17.01 -16.08 -21.32
CA ILE A 30 -17.06 -14.63 -21.55
C ILE A 30 -18.15 -13.93 -20.75
N GLU A 31 -19.20 -14.66 -20.36
CA GLU A 31 -20.30 -14.18 -19.52
C GLU A 31 -19.84 -13.67 -18.15
N THR A 32 -18.63 -14.05 -17.74
CA THR A 32 -18.04 -13.67 -16.44
C THR A 32 -17.22 -12.39 -16.50
N TYR A 33 -16.87 -11.92 -17.70
CA TYR A 33 -16.08 -10.70 -17.90
C TYR A 33 -16.70 -9.44 -17.25
N PRO A 34 -18.03 -9.21 -17.28
CA PRO A 34 -18.63 -8.07 -16.59
C PRO A 34 -18.38 -8.04 -15.08
N LEU A 35 -18.09 -9.19 -14.45
CA LEU A 35 -17.81 -9.27 -13.02
C LEU A 35 -16.45 -8.66 -12.67
N ASN A 36 -15.50 -8.67 -13.61
CA ASN A 36 -14.12 -8.22 -13.41
C ASN A 36 -14.06 -6.86 -12.70
N GLU A 37 -14.77 -5.87 -13.25
CA GLU A 37 -14.72 -4.51 -12.74
C GLU A 37 -15.26 -4.38 -11.30
N TYR A 38 -16.34 -5.11 -10.97
CA TYR A 38 -16.90 -5.12 -9.62
C TYR A 38 -15.95 -5.77 -8.62
N ILE A 39 -15.33 -6.88 -9.02
CA ILE A 39 -14.42 -7.63 -8.16
C ILE A 39 -13.15 -6.82 -7.91
N MET A 40 -12.52 -6.29 -8.96
CA MET A 40 -11.28 -5.50 -8.83
C MET A 40 -11.50 -4.25 -7.98
N LYS A 41 -12.63 -3.56 -8.14
CA LYS A 41 -13.02 -2.43 -7.27
C LYS A 41 -13.21 -2.86 -5.82
N SER A 42 -13.89 -3.98 -5.59
CA SER A 42 -14.15 -4.52 -4.25
C SER A 42 -12.84 -4.86 -3.53
N ILE A 43 -11.95 -5.62 -4.18
CA ILE A 43 -10.62 -5.96 -3.65
C ILE A 43 -9.84 -4.69 -3.35
N PHE A 44 -9.82 -3.74 -4.28
CA PHE A 44 -9.10 -2.49 -4.12
C PHE A 44 -9.58 -1.64 -2.94
N LEU A 45 -10.90 -1.50 -2.78
CA LEU A 45 -11.48 -0.79 -1.63
C LEU A 45 -11.19 -1.51 -0.30
N LYS A 46 -11.26 -2.85 -0.29
CA LYS A 46 -10.92 -3.64 0.90
C LYS A 46 -9.44 -3.50 1.28
N MET A 47 -8.51 -3.61 0.32
CA MET A 47 -7.06 -3.49 0.59
C MET A 47 -6.70 -2.09 1.10
N THR A 48 -7.23 -1.04 0.47
CA THR A 48 -6.98 0.34 0.90
C THR A 48 -7.55 0.62 2.30
N GLY A 49 -8.78 0.18 2.56
CA GLY A 49 -9.38 0.29 3.90
C GLY A 49 -8.64 -0.52 4.96
N PHE A 50 -8.20 -1.74 4.63
CA PHE A 50 -7.39 -2.57 5.52
C PHE A 50 -6.09 -1.87 5.92
N GLN A 51 -5.35 -1.32 4.96
CA GLN A 51 -4.10 -0.60 5.22
C GLN A 51 -4.33 0.66 6.07
N GLU A 52 -5.39 1.43 5.78
CA GLU A 52 -5.75 2.62 6.55
C GLU A 52 -6.03 2.29 8.02
N GLN A 53 -6.80 1.23 8.29
CA GLN A 53 -7.06 0.80 9.65
C GLN A 53 -5.80 0.24 10.33
N LYS A 54 -4.98 -0.52 9.60
CA LYS A 54 -3.72 -1.04 10.12
C LYS A 54 -2.82 0.10 10.61
N PHE A 55 -2.69 1.17 9.83
CA PHE A 55 -1.80 2.27 10.19
C PHE A 55 -2.32 3.09 11.37
N LYS A 56 -3.65 3.19 11.53
CA LYS A 56 -4.25 3.71 12.77
C LYS A 56 -3.89 2.85 13.98
N CYS A 57 -4.00 1.53 13.85
CA CYS A 57 -3.62 0.61 14.92
C CYS A 57 -2.14 0.74 15.27
N ILE A 58 -1.23 0.80 14.27
CA ILE A 58 0.20 1.03 14.50
C ILE A 58 0.41 2.34 15.27
N ALA A 59 -0.14 3.46 14.80
CA ALA A 59 0.02 4.75 15.46
C ALA A 59 -0.54 4.74 16.88
N TRP A 60 -1.66 4.07 17.12
CA TRP A 60 -2.24 3.97 18.46
C TRP A 60 -1.38 3.12 19.39
N GLU A 61 -0.94 1.94 18.96
CA GLU A 61 -0.10 1.06 19.79
C GLU A 61 1.24 1.74 20.09
N MET A 62 1.86 2.42 19.12
CA MET A 62 3.04 3.26 19.36
C MET A 62 2.78 4.33 20.42
N ALA A 63 1.66 5.03 20.36
CA ALA A 63 1.30 6.07 21.34
C ALA A 63 0.98 5.49 22.73
N THR A 64 0.62 4.21 22.82
CA THR A 64 0.39 3.54 24.10
C THR A 64 1.70 3.23 24.80
N GLU A 65 2.75 2.88 24.06
CA GLU A 65 4.04 2.49 24.62
C GLU A 65 5.05 3.65 24.72
N ASP A 66 4.99 4.63 23.82
CA ASP A 66 5.91 5.78 23.78
C ASP A 66 5.22 7.09 24.21
N TYR A 67 5.65 7.64 25.34
CA TYR A 67 5.08 8.86 25.92
C TYR A 67 5.36 10.12 25.09
N GLU A 68 6.52 10.23 24.44
CA GLU A 68 6.86 11.37 23.60
C GLU A 68 6.08 11.32 22.30
N PHE A 69 6.01 10.14 21.68
CA PHE A 69 5.17 9.92 20.50
C PHE A 69 3.69 10.14 20.80
N ARG A 70 3.20 9.81 22.01
CA ARG A 70 1.81 10.07 22.41
C ARG A 70 1.43 11.55 22.26
N ARG A 71 2.33 12.46 22.58
CA ARG A 71 2.08 13.91 22.42
C ARG A 71 1.91 14.28 20.95
N ILE A 72 2.75 13.73 20.09
CA ILE A 72 2.66 13.91 18.63
C ILE A 72 1.35 13.28 18.13
N PHE A 73 1.01 12.09 18.60
CA PHE A 73 -0.22 11.39 18.25
C PHE A 73 -1.47 12.22 18.52
N LEU A 74 -1.59 12.78 19.72
CA LEU A 74 -2.75 13.58 20.12
C LEU A 74 -2.92 14.86 19.29
N ASN A 75 -1.82 15.47 18.85
CA ASN A 75 -1.84 16.70 18.06
C ASN A 75 -2.07 16.41 16.56
N ASP A 76 -1.34 15.43 16.02
CA ASP A 76 -1.15 15.30 14.58
C ASP A 76 -1.79 14.04 13.99
N PHE A 77 -1.88 12.91 14.74
CA PHE A 77 -2.33 11.63 14.18
C PHE A 77 -3.75 11.20 14.61
N ALA A 78 -4.25 11.69 15.73
CA ALA A 78 -5.54 11.22 16.28
C ALA A 78 -6.74 11.47 15.35
N LYS A 79 -6.62 12.44 14.43
CA LYS A 79 -7.64 12.78 13.42
C LYS A 79 -7.33 12.24 12.03
N GLU A 80 -6.17 11.59 11.85
CA GLU A 80 -5.68 11.18 10.54
C GLU A 80 -6.40 9.92 10.04
N GLY A 81 -6.75 9.94 8.75
CA GLY A 81 -7.37 8.80 8.07
C GLY A 81 -6.36 7.78 7.54
N PHE A 82 -5.08 8.15 7.44
CA PHE A 82 -4.00 7.38 6.81
C PHE A 82 -4.23 7.01 5.34
N SER A 83 -5.08 7.75 4.64
CA SER A 83 -5.41 7.51 3.24
C SER A 83 -4.43 8.19 2.27
N THR A 84 -3.94 9.37 2.63
CA THR A 84 -3.03 10.18 1.82
C THR A 84 -1.59 9.67 1.92
N TYR A 85 -0.76 9.99 0.94
CA TYR A 85 0.67 9.69 1.05
C TYR A 85 1.31 10.41 2.23
N ASP A 86 0.98 11.69 2.42
CA ASP A 86 1.54 12.53 3.49
C ASP A 86 1.33 11.94 4.90
N SER A 87 0.12 11.46 5.20
CA SER A 87 -0.18 10.82 6.49
C SER A 87 0.61 9.54 6.72
N LYS A 88 0.77 8.71 5.68
CA LYS A 88 1.60 7.50 5.71
C LYS A 88 3.08 7.82 5.88
N GLN A 89 3.56 8.81 5.14
CA GLN A 89 4.92 9.32 5.18
C GLN A 89 5.29 9.88 6.57
N LYS A 90 4.37 10.60 7.22
CA LYS A 90 4.53 11.08 8.60
C LYS A 90 4.71 9.93 9.59
N LEU A 91 3.89 8.88 9.50
CA LEU A 91 4.01 7.72 10.39
C LEU A 91 5.30 6.94 10.15
N TYR A 92 5.64 6.70 8.87
CA TYR A 92 6.92 6.10 8.48
C TYR A 92 8.11 6.86 9.07
N LYS A 93 8.10 8.19 8.93
CA LYS A 93 9.14 9.06 9.49
C LYS A 93 9.23 8.93 11.02
N ALA A 94 8.10 8.94 11.71
CA ALA A 94 8.09 8.80 13.17
C ALA A 94 8.67 7.45 13.63
N LEU A 95 8.34 6.35 12.93
CA LEU A 95 8.94 5.04 13.20
C LEU A 95 10.46 5.06 12.99
N MET A 96 10.93 5.60 11.86
CA MET A 96 12.38 5.69 11.59
C MET A 96 13.14 6.51 12.64
N GLU A 97 12.53 7.60 13.12
CA GLU A 97 13.10 8.46 14.17
C GLU A 97 13.15 7.74 15.53
N ILE A 98 12.07 7.05 15.93
CA ILE A 98 12.02 6.29 17.20
C ILE A 98 13.02 5.12 17.19
N LEU A 99 13.15 4.44 16.05
CA LEU A 99 14.09 3.33 15.89
C LEU A 99 15.55 3.80 15.70
N GLU A 100 15.79 5.11 15.65
CA GLU A 100 17.09 5.73 15.35
C GLU A 100 17.75 5.15 14.08
N ARG A 101 16.93 4.72 13.11
CA ARG A 101 17.37 4.07 11.88
C ARG A 101 17.85 5.10 10.88
N SER A 102 19.01 4.86 10.26
CA SER A 102 19.50 5.70 9.16
C SER A 102 18.75 5.41 7.86
N GLU A 103 18.62 4.13 7.49
CA GLU A 103 17.91 3.65 6.30
C GLU A 103 17.52 2.18 6.51
N ILE A 104 16.48 1.71 5.82
CA ILE A 104 16.21 0.26 5.75
C ILE A 104 17.29 -0.40 4.88
N PRO A 105 17.93 -1.50 5.34
CA PRO A 105 18.98 -2.17 4.59
C PRO A 105 18.56 -2.50 3.15
N GLU A 106 19.49 -2.37 2.20
CA GLU A 106 19.21 -2.60 0.78
C GLU A 106 18.65 -4.01 0.52
N GLU A 107 19.22 -5.02 1.15
CA GLU A 107 18.78 -6.41 1.01
C GLU A 107 17.34 -6.61 1.47
N VAL A 108 16.95 -5.99 2.59
CA VAL A 108 15.56 -6.02 3.07
C VAL A 108 14.61 -5.38 2.05
N ARG A 109 15.00 -4.25 1.46
CA ARG A 109 14.19 -3.56 0.45
C ARG A 109 14.07 -4.36 -0.86
N LYS A 110 15.14 -5.04 -1.28
CA LYS A 110 15.08 -5.98 -2.42
C LYS A 110 14.09 -7.11 -2.13
N THR A 111 14.19 -7.74 -0.96
CA THR A 111 13.28 -8.80 -0.53
C THR A 111 11.84 -8.33 -0.55
N ILE A 112 11.52 -7.16 0.03
CA ILE A 112 10.16 -6.60 0.03
C ILE A 112 9.61 -6.45 -1.40
N VAL A 113 10.40 -5.88 -2.32
CA VAL A 113 10.00 -5.67 -3.73
C VAL A 113 9.78 -7.00 -4.44
N ASP A 114 10.73 -7.94 -4.34
CA ASP A 114 10.63 -9.21 -5.04
C ASP A 114 9.51 -10.08 -4.49
N GLU A 115 9.34 -10.17 -3.16
CA GLU A 115 8.23 -10.90 -2.55
C GLU A 115 6.88 -10.29 -2.91
N SER A 116 6.73 -8.96 -2.86
CA SER A 116 5.47 -8.29 -3.21
C SER A 116 5.07 -8.58 -4.65
N ARG A 117 6.06 -8.64 -5.56
CA ARG A 117 5.82 -9.00 -6.95
C ARG A 117 5.45 -10.47 -7.08
N ASN A 118 6.19 -11.36 -6.43
CA ASN A 118 5.95 -12.80 -6.48
C ASN A 118 4.57 -13.15 -5.91
N CYS A 119 4.13 -12.49 -4.83
CA CYS A 119 2.78 -12.62 -4.29
C CYS A 119 1.72 -12.38 -5.39
N ILE A 120 1.80 -11.25 -6.09
CA ILE A 120 0.83 -10.93 -7.14
C ILE A 120 0.93 -11.91 -8.31
N VAL A 121 2.15 -12.23 -8.74
CA VAL A 121 2.34 -13.15 -9.87
C VAL A 121 1.76 -14.53 -9.55
N ASN A 122 2.03 -15.06 -8.36
CA ASN A 122 1.55 -16.37 -7.94
C ASN A 122 0.02 -16.40 -7.79
N LEU A 123 -0.58 -15.35 -7.21
CA LEU A 123 -2.03 -15.27 -7.05
C LEU A 123 -2.76 -15.09 -8.39
N ILE A 124 -2.15 -14.35 -9.33
CA ILE A 124 -2.83 -13.97 -10.57
C ILE A 124 -2.58 -14.96 -11.71
N ASP A 125 -1.42 -15.62 -11.78
CA ASP A 125 -1.05 -16.47 -12.93
C ASP A 125 -2.03 -17.62 -13.20
N ASP A 126 -2.66 -18.14 -12.15
CA ASP A 126 -3.67 -19.21 -12.19
C ASP A 126 -5.10 -18.71 -11.99
N SER A 127 -5.30 -17.39 -11.95
CA SER A 127 -6.62 -16.78 -11.70
C SER A 127 -7.35 -16.38 -12.97
N LYS A 128 -8.69 -16.31 -12.89
CA LYS A 128 -9.53 -15.72 -13.94
C LYS A 128 -9.23 -14.25 -14.22
N VAL A 129 -8.76 -13.53 -13.21
CA VAL A 129 -8.43 -12.10 -13.30
C VAL A 129 -7.32 -11.83 -14.31
N LYS A 130 -6.41 -12.79 -14.51
CA LYS A 130 -5.39 -12.73 -15.57
C LYS A 130 -6.04 -12.67 -16.94
N TYR A 131 -6.98 -13.57 -17.24
CA TYR A 131 -7.66 -13.60 -18.53
C TYR A 131 -8.44 -12.30 -18.79
N TRP A 132 -9.19 -11.81 -17.80
CA TRP A 132 -9.96 -10.57 -17.96
C TRP A 132 -9.10 -9.30 -18.09
N ASN A 133 -7.83 -9.33 -17.69
CA ASN A 133 -6.97 -8.15 -17.68
C ASN A 133 -5.59 -8.41 -18.29
N GLU A 134 -5.51 -9.31 -19.28
CA GLU A 134 -4.24 -9.85 -19.79
C GLU A 134 -3.25 -8.75 -20.18
N TYR A 135 -3.71 -7.74 -20.94
CA TYR A 135 -2.88 -6.61 -21.33
C TYR A 135 -2.27 -5.88 -20.12
N LYS A 136 -3.11 -5.49 -19.15
CA LYS A 136 -2.68 -4.75 -17.94
C LYS A 136 -1.78 -5.61 -17.05
N TYR A 137 -2.04 -6.91 -16.98
CA TYR A 137 -1.25 -7.84 -16.20
C TYR A 137 0.13 -8.08 -16.82
N ASN A 138 0.20 -8.27 -18.14
CA ASN A 138 1.47 -8.40 -18.87
C ASN A 138 2.30 -7.11 -18.78
N ASP A 139 1.65 -5.96 -18.90
CA ASP A 139 2.27 -4.65 -18.68
C ASP A 139 2.90 -4.56 -17.28
N PHE A 140 2.14 -4.94 -16.24
CA PHE A 140 2.67 -5.05 -14.87
C PHE A 140 3.89 -5.97 -14.79
N LYS A 141 3.80 -7.22 -15.28
CA LYS A 141 4.91 -8.19 -15.20
C LYS A 141 6.18 -7.69 -15.86
N GLY A 142 6.05 -6.99 -16.99
CA GLY A 142 7.17 -6.53 -17.81
C GLY A 142 7.84 -5.25 -17.29
N LYS A 143 7.07 -4.31 -16.74
CA LYS A 143 7.59 -2.96 -16.42
C LYS A 143 7.67 -2.63 -14.93
N ILE A 144 7.01 -3.37 -14.04
CA ILE A 144 6.95 -2.96 -12.61
C ILE A 144 8.34 -2.85 -11.96
N LYS A 145 9.26 -3.78 -12.28
CA LYS A 145 10.60 -3.81 -11.67
C LYS A 145 11.46 -2.59 -12.02
N SER A 146 11.27 -2.00 -13.19
CA SER A 146 12.04 -0.82 -13.60
C SER A 146 11.49 0.47 -13.01
N ILE A 147 10.20 0.50 -12.66
CA ILE A 147 9.51 1.71 -12.21
C ILE A 147 9.44 1.81 -10.70
N VAL A 148 9.13 0.69 -10.03
CA VAL A 148 9.08 0.59 -8.58
C VAL A 148 10.09 -0.47 -8.14
N SER A 149 11.33 -0.01 -7.94
CA SER A 149 12.47 -0.83 -7.50
C SER A 149 12.83 -0.55 -6.04
N TYR A 150 13.71 -1.38 -5.46
CA TYR A 150 14.25 -1.16 -4.12
C TYR A 150 14.91 0.21 -3.94
N LYS A 151 15.40 0.81 -5.04
CA LYS A 151 16.02 2.15 -5.04
C LYS A 151 15.02 3.27 -4.81
N ASN A 152 13.72 3.01 -5.05
CA ASN A 152 12.66 4.01 -5.03
C ASN A 152 11.77 3.94 -3.77
N ILE A 153 12.12 3.08 -2.80
CA ILE A 153 11.33 2.85 -1.58
C ILE A 153 12.20 2.95 -0.33
N ALA A 154 11.60 3.41 0.77
CA ALA A 154 12.19 3.50 2.11
C ALA A 154 13.64 4.03 2.12
N ARG A 155 13.89 5.10 1.35
CA ARG A 155 15.21 5.73 1.21
C ARG A 155 15.40 6.79 2.27
N LYS A 156 16.66 7.05 2.61
CA LYS A 156 17.07 8.32 3.20
C LYS A 156 17.61 9.23 2.10
N SER A 157 17.13 10.45 2.08
CA SER A 157 17.72 11.55 1.31
C SER A 157 18.35 12.56 2.28
N GLU A 158 19.36 13.29 1.80
CA GLU A 158 19.98 14.37 2.56
C GLU A 158 19.53 15.70 1.99
N ASN A 159 18.93 16.54 2.84
CA ASN A 159 18.60 17.91 2.48
C ASN A 159 19.15 18.86 3.53
N LYS A 160 20.11 19.73 3.15
CA LYS A 160 20.73 20.74 4.03
C LYS A 160 21.20 20.17 5.38
N ASN A 161 21.94 19.04 5.35
CA ASN A 161 22.46 18.34 6.52
C ASN A 161 21.41 17.77 7.50
N LYS A 162 20.14 17.65 7.08
CA LYS A 162 19.11 16.89 7.82
C LYS A 162 18.76 15.63 7.05
N ALA A 163 18.67 14.51 7.77
CA ALA A 163 18.12 13.27 7.25
C ALA A 163 16.64 13.48 6.91
N VAL A 164 16.27 13.19 5.66
CA VAL A 164 14.88 13.17 5.21
C VAL A 164 14.55 11.73 4.84
N TYR A 165 13.65 11.13 5.60
CA TYR A 165 13.14 9.79 5.32
C TYR A 165 12.09 9.88 4.22
N ASN A 166 12.19 9.06 3.18
CA ASN A 166 11.20 8.97 2.10
C ASN A 166 10.65 7.54 2.05
N LEU A 167 9.35 7.37 2.31
CA LEU A 167 8.66 6.09 2.16
C LEU A 167 8.68 5.66 0.69
N LEU A 168 8.38 6.59 -0.21
CA LEU A 168 8.44 6.43 -1.67
C LEU A 168 9.19 7.61 -2.29
N GLU A 169 9.96 7.37 -3.35
CA GLU A 169 10.55 8.44 -4.16
C GLU A 169 9.52 9.10 -5.08
N ASN A 170 9.80 10.32 -5.56
CA ASN A 170 8.84 11.18 -6.27
C ASN A 170 8.09 10.49 -7.41
N ASN A 171 8.78 9.68 -8.22
CA ASN A 171 8.16 8.96 -9.34
C ASN A 171 7.12 7.93 -8.87
N VAL A 172 7.36 7.26 -7.74
CA VAL A 172 6.44 6.27 -7.16
C VAL A 172 5.32 6.95 -6.37
N GLN A 173 5.59 8.11 -5.77
CA GLN A 173 4.55 8.95 -5.14
C GLN A 173 3.47 9.36 -6.15
N ILE A 174 3.84 9.70 -7.38
CA ILE A 174 2.87 10.06 -8.44
C ILE A 174 1.90 8.89 -8.70
N ILE A 175 2.41 7.65 -8.70
CA ILE A 175 1.58 6.44 -8.87
C ILE A 175 0.64 6.28 -7.67
N TYR A 176 1.14 6.51 -6.45
CA TYR A 176 0.33 6.48 -5.23
C TYR A 176 -0.78 7.53 -5.25
N GLU A 177 -0.50 8.76 -5.69
CA GLU A 177 -1.51 9.82 -5.75
C GLU A 177 -2.63 9.46 -6.74
N LYS A 178 -2.29 8.82 -7.87
CA LYS A 178 -3.30 8.31 -8.82
C LYS A 178 -4.12 7.17 -8.22
N LEU A 179 -3.49 6.28 -7.46
CA LEU A 179 -4.18 5.24 -6.68
C LEU A 179 -5.18 5.88 -5.71
N TYR A 180 -4.73 6.84 -4.90
CA TYR A 180 -5.55 7.54 -3.90
C TYR A 180 -6.74 8.27 -4.53
N ARG A 181 -6.52 9.00 -5.63
CA ARG A 181 -7.61 9.68 -6.38
C ARG A 181 -8.65 8.68 -6.89
N ASN A 182 -8.21 7.56 -7.46
CA ASN A 182 -9.12 6.51 -7.92
C ASN A 182 -9.89 5.87 -6.76
N ARG A 183 -9.22 5.58 -5.63
CA ARG A 183 -9.88 5.10 -4.41
C ARG A 183 -10.99 6.05 -3.98
N ASN A 184 -10.70 7.35 -3.94
CA ASN A 184 -11.69 8.37 -3.56
C ASN A 184 -12.86 8.42 -4.54
N ARG A 185 -12.61 8.39 -5.85
CA ARG A 185 -13.67 8.34 -6.87
C ARG A 185 -14.59 7.12 -6.67
N LEU A 186 -14.01 5.96 -6.37
CA LEU A 186 -14.77 4.73 -6.14
C LEU A 186 -15.57 4.74 -4.83
N ALA A 187 -14.95 5.19 -3.73
CA ALA A 187 -15.58 5.23 -2.42
C ALA A 187 -16.65 6.33 -2.29
N HIS A 188 -16.46 7.44 -3.00
CA HIS A 188 -17.32 8.62 -2.93
C HIS A 188 -18.15 8.83 -4.20
N ASN A 189 -18.61 7.75 -4.86
CA ASN A 189 -19.51 7.83 -6.01
C ASN A 189 -20.95 8.29 -5.65
N THR A 190 -21.07 9.32 -4.80
CA THR A 190 -22.30 10.04 -4.50
C THR A 190 -22.65 10.95 -5.68
N ILE A 191 -23.94 11.30 -5.85
CA ILE A 191 -24.42 12.15 -6.97
C ILE A 191 -23.60 13.45 -7.12
N SER A 192 -23.13 14.03 -6.01
CA SER A 192 -22.27 15.22 -5.96
C SER A 192 -20.85 15.03 -6.52
N TYR A 193 -20.32 13.81 -6.54
CA TYR A 193 -18.97 13.47 -7.00
C TYR A 193 -18.97 12.85 -8.41
N GLN A 194 -20.14 12.53 -8.97
CA GLN A 194 -20.29 11.97 -10.31
C GLN A 194 -19.78 12.89 -11.43
N GLN A 195 -19.64 14.19 -11.16
CA GLN A 195 -19.01 15.13 -12.10
C GLN A 195 -17.47 15.10 -12.06
N ASN A 196 -16.85 14.46 -11.05
CA ASN A 196 -15.40 14.27 -10.96
C ASN A 196 -14.95 13.03 -11.77
N LEU A 197 -15.37 13.00 -13.04
CA LEU A 197 -14.92 12.00 -14.00
C LEU A 197 -13.45 12.29 -14.39
N PRO A 198 -12.65 11.26 -14.70
CA PRO A 198 -11.38 11.49 -15.38
C PRO A 198 -11.64 12.30 -16.65
N VAL A 199 -10.83 13.33 -16.89
CA VAL A 199 -10.87 14.06 -18.16
C VAL A 199 -10.43 13.10 -19.27
N PHE A 200 -10.93 13.25 -20.49
CA PHE A 200 -10.51 12.41 -21.63
C PHE A 200 -8.98 12.32 -21.76
N GLU A 201 -8.27 13.43 -21.51
CA GLU A 201 -6.81 13.50 -21.48
C GLU A 201 -6.19 12.59 -20.40
N GLU A 202 -6.81 12.44 -19.23
CA GLU A 202 -6.37 11.52 -18.18
C GLU A 202 -6.63 10.05 -18.55
N MET A 203 -7.63 9.78 -19.41
CA MET A 203 -7.94 8.44 -19.92
C MET A 203 -7.05 8.05 -21.10
N GLU A 204 -6.67 9.04 -21.91
CA GLU A 204 -5.75 8.92 -23.04
C GLU A 204 -4.29 8.81 -22.59
N ALA A 205 -3.95 9.34 -21.42
CA ALA A 205 -2.62 9.21 -20.83
C ALA A 205 -2.27 7.74 -20.50
N GLU A 206 -1.54 7.08 -21.40
CA GLU A 206 -1.00 5.72 -21.25
C GLU A 206 0.19 5.61 -20.27
N GLU A 207 0.30 6.52 -19.30
CA GLU A 207 1.38 6.45 -18.32
C GLU A 207 1.29 5.16 -17.50
N PHE A 208 2.39 4.40 -17.43
CA PHE A 208 2.43 3.13 -16.73
C PHE A 208 1.97 3.26 -15.27
N GLY A 209 1.14 2.31 -14.81
CA GLY A 209 0.60 2.30 -13.45
C GLY A 209 -0.62 3.20 -13.25
N CYS A 210 -1.01 3.98 -14.27
CA CYS A 210 -2.29 4.68 -14.28
C CYS A 210 -3.39 3.68 -14.63
N ASN A 211 -4.39 3.54 -13.76
CA ASN A 211 -5.53 2.64 -13.95
C ASN A 211 -5.16 1.15 -14.09
N ASN A 212 -4.07 0.74 -13.44
CA ASN A 212 -3.63 -0.66 -13.36
C ASN A 212 -3.71 -1.16 -11.92
N TYR A 213 -4.76 -1.93 -11.60
CA TYR A 213 -4.97 -2.48 -10.26
C TYR A 213 -3.81 -3.34 -9.77
N PHE A 214 -3.10 -4.06 -10.65
CA PHE A 214 -1.96 -4.90 -10.24
C PHE A 214 -0.81 -4.04 -9.72
N VAL A 215 -0.56 -2.89 -10.36
CA VAL A 215 0.42 -1.89 -9.88
C VAL A 215 -0.02 -1.30 -8.54
N TRP A 216 -1.31 -1.04 -8.36
CA TRP A 216 -1.84 -0.51 -7.11
C TRP A 216 -1.79 -1.52 -5.96
N PHE A 217 -2.18 -2.78 -6.20
CA PHE A 217 -2.05 -3.85 -5.21
C PHE A 217 -0.59 -4.04 -4.80
N TYR A 218 0.32 -4.01 -5.77
CA TYR A 218 1.76 -4.13 -5.52
C TYR A 218 2.26 -3.01 -4.62
N LEU A 219 1.86 -1.77 -4.90
CA LEU A 219 2.26 -0.62 -4.11
C LEU A 219 1.69 -0.67 -2.69
N LEU A 220 0.45 -1.12 -2.53
CA LEU A 220 -0.15 -1.33 -1.21
C LEU A 220 0.60 -2.40 -0.41
N ILE A 221 0.94 -3.53 -1.03
CA ILE A 221 1.71 -4.61 -0.38
C ILE A 221 3.10 -4.11 0.06
N ILE A 222 3.81 -3.37 -0.79
CA ILE A 222 5.12 -2.79 -0.42
C ILE A 222 5.01 -1.90 0.81
N ILE A 223 4.05 -0.96 0.78
CA ILE A 223 3.87 0.00 1.88
C ILE A 223 3.49 -0.74 3.17
N ASP A 224 2.64 -1.75 3.08
CA ASP A 224 2.27 -2.61 4.20
C ASP A 224 3.49 -3.33 4.79
N LYS A 225 4.29 -4.02 3.97
CA LYS A 225 5.49 -4.74 4.40
C LYS A 225 6.52 -3.83 5.06
N ILE A 226 6.77 -2.65 4.50
CA ILE A 226 7.69 -1.66 5.10
C ILE A 226 7.20 -1.28 6.50
N MET A 227 5.93 -0.92 6.65
CA MET A 227 5.39 -0.42 7.90
C MET A 227 5.30 -1.52 8.97
N VAL A 228 4.88 -2.73 8.59
CA VAL A 228 4.85 -3.88 9.50
C VAL A 228 6.27 -4.25 9.95
N LYS A 229 7.27 -4.21 9.06
CA LYS A 229 8.66 -4.49 9.42
C LYS A 229 9.19 -3.51 10.45
N LEU A 230 8.95 -2.20 10.25
CA LEU A 230 9.37 -1.19 11.22
C LEU A 230 8.62 -1.31 12.55
N TYR A 231 7.34 -1.67 12.51
CA TYR A 231 6.57 -1.89 13.73
C TYR A 231 7.03 -3.12 14.51
N GLU A 232 7.38 -4.22 13.82
CA GLU A 232 7.99 -5.41 14.42
C GLU A 232 9.27 -5.03 15.18
N GLU A 233 10.18 -4.28 14.55
CA GLU A 233 11.40 -3.80 15.20
C GLU A 233 11.12 -2.88 16.40
N PHE A 234 10.07 -2.04 16.31
CA PHE A 234 9.65 -1.20 17.43
C PHE A 234 9.19 -2.05 18.62
N CYS A 235 8.41 -3.11 18.37
CA CYS A 235 8.01 -4.04 19.41
C CYS A 235 9.21 -4.75 20.04
N ASP A 236 10.17 -5.21 19.24
CA ASP A 236 11.36 -5.94 19.72
C ASP A 236 12.19 -5.08 20.68
N ILE A 237 12.48 -3.82 20.32
CA ILE A 237 13.22 -2.88 21.18
C ILE A 237 12.51 -2.67 22.53
N ARG A 238 11.17 -2.64 22.53
CA ARG A 238 10.39 -2.44 23.76
C ARG A 238 10.35 -3.69 24.64
N VAL A 239 10.37 -4.88 24.06
CA VAL A 239 10.47 -6.14 24.80
C VAL A 239 11.83 -6.26 25.50
N GLU A 240 12.91 -5.81 24.86
CA GLU A 240 14.26 -5.84 25.47
C GLU A 240 14.45 -4.85 26.64
N LEU A 241 13.58 -3.84 26.77
CA LEU A 241 13.63 -2.83 27.83
C LEU A 241 12.82 -3.20 29.09
N ILE A 242 12.09 -4.33 29.08
CA ILE A 242 11.27 -4.85 30.19
C ILE A 242 12.00 -6.01 30.87
#